data_AF-A0A2D8RNI8-F1
#
_entry.id   AF-A0A2D8RNI8-F1
#
_cell.length_a   1.000
_cell.length_b   1.000
_cell.length_c   1.000
_cell.angle_alpha   90.00
_cell.angle_beta   90.00
_cell.angle_gamma   90.00
#
_symmetry.space_group_name_H-M   'P 1'
#
loop_
_entity.id
_entity.type
_entity.pdbx_description
1 polymer ?
#
loop_
_entity_poly.entity_id
_entity_poly.type
_entity_poly.pdbx_seq_one_letter_code
_entity_poly.pdbx_strand_id
1 'polypeptide(L)'
;MGFMPTATSKNQIRVVLSIALIVVGSLAIFFGWSIPSRFKSMPLSVLSEAGSRSDSLIVQATLALEDENFGLAAMFLEASELLGLEDDEFVESGLSSVKESNPVVYRWGAWDPFLDAALSEIPLEAYSTQPGILGVCLSKECRESLVGILENSRDSMVQGLLQTGRLTTYKRLFPVQSVSGRPLEATLLSIGLLIQGDRLTSSFNRELRRAILAANASGDVGQLEDAYLNALSLARALDWGQFKALFEKIDSLDTLSRLRYGFHRRPADVPIFYTASIVADSPSAVLDYLGLYGDDGVEFLRTAGAFGSDGVRLLLEQQLPLDSGESLEESTPMEINLTRFSLGNPKLSLSIKYALFFIGALLLFWGGSRFTAFYREPGSALLGATQKVFISMASVIVLIILSEPHLASGTSTEGYSFKLVMPVLAQVEGETIILETEPTTSMDPATLLSVSFFFILQVLVFLICLLKVRQIEKEDLDTLIKLKLMENEENLFDSGLYVGIAGTCISLVLQVVGLIEANLLSAYSSNLFGILCVAIVKIRLVRPYKNRLILESQEQLAALSGREIVK
;
A
#
# COMPACT_ATOMS: atom_id res chain seq x y z
N MET A 1 -17.45 -16.54 -64.86
CA MET A 1 -16.95 -15.17 -65.13
C MET A 1 -16.72 -14.51 -63.77
N GLY A 2 -15.51 -14.66 -63.23
CA GLY A 2 -15.19 -14.23 -61.87
C GLY A 2 -14.91 -12.73 -61.82
N PHE A 3 -15.70 -12.00 -61.03
CA PHE A 3 -15.46 -10.59 -60.71
C PHE A 3 -14.15 -10.47 -59.92
N MET A 4 -13.06 -10.13 -60.60
CA MET A 4 -11.86 -9.63 -59.92
C MET A 4 -12.15 -8.21 -59.40
N PRO A 5 -11.99 -7.95 -58.09
CA PRO A 5 -12.15 -6.60 -57.57
C PRO A 5 -11.01 -5.71 -58.09
N THR A 6 -11.38 -4.58 -58.68
CA THR A 6 -10.45 -3.52 -59.12
C THR A 6 -9.62 -3.01 -57.92
N ALA A 7 -8.38 -2.62 -58.17
CA ALA A 7 -7.42 -2.22 -57.12
C ALA A 7 -7.93 -1.12 -56.17
N THR A 8 -8.89 -0.30 -56.64
CA THR A 8 -9.55 0.75 -55.86
C THR A 8 -10.45 0.22 -54.74
N SER A 9 -11.18 -0.88 -54.94
CA SER A 9 -12.07 -1.45 -53.91
C SER A 9 -11.27 -2.15 -52.80
N LYS A 10 -10.16 -2.80 -53.15
CA LYS A 10 -9.23 -3.41 -52.17
C LYS A 10 -8.60 -2.36 -51.24
N ASN A 11 -8.31 -1.17 -51.75
CA ASN A 11 -7.76 -0.08 -50.94
C ASN A 11 -8.79 0.55 -50.00
N GLN A 12 -10.03 0.76 -50.46
CA GLN A 12 -11.10 1.24 -49.59
C GLN A 12 -11.42 0.26 -48.46
N ILE A 13 -11.49 -1.04 -48.76
CA ILE A 13 -11.72 -2.08 -47.74
C ILE A 13 -10.60 -2.10 -46.69
N ARG A 14 -9.33 -1.92 -47.11
CA ARG A 14 -8.19 -1.85 -46.18
C ARG A 14 -8.25 -0.63 -45.28
N VAL A 15 -8.61 0.54 -45.80
CA VAL A 15 -8.74 1.77 -45.01
C VAL A 15 -9.86 1.64 -43.99
N VAL A 16 -11.03 1.16 -44.40
CA VAL A 16 -12.18 0.93 -43.50
C VAL A 16 -11.82 -0.06 -42.39
N LEU A 17 -11.17 -1.17 -42.72
CA LEU A 17 -10.72 -2.16 -41.74
C LEU A 17 -9.67 -1.58 -40.78
N SER A 18 -8.81 -0.68 -41.26
CA SER A 18 -7.77 -0.04 -40.44
C SER A 18 -8.37 0.93 -39.44
N ILE A 19 -9.34 1.75 -39.88
CA ILE A 19 -10.10 2.65 -39.01
C ILE A 19 -10.87 1.85 -37.97
N ALA A 20 -11.54 0.76 -38.38
CA ALA A 20 -12.27 -0.11 -37.47
C ALA A 20 -11.34 -0.69 -36.38
N LEU A 21 -10.16 -1.18 -36.74
CA LEU A 21 -9.18 -1.70 -35.78
C LEU A 21 -8.66 -0.63 -34.82
N ILE A 22 -8.45 0.60 -35.30
CA ILE A 22 -8.03 1.72 -34.45
C ILE A 22 -9.14 2.05 -33.45
N VAL A 23 -10.38 2.18 -33.92
CA VAL A 23 -11.53 2.47 -33.05
C VAL A 23 -11.73 1.39 -31.99
N VAL A 24 -11.69 0.11 -32.38
CA VAL A 24 -11.81 -1.01 -31.43
C VAL A 24 -10.63 -1.03 -30.45
N GLY A 25 -9.41 -0.74 -30.91
CA GLY A 25 -8.23 -0.65 -30.04
C GLY A 25 -8.33 0.48 -29.02
N SER A 26 -8.78 1.67 -29.44
CA SER A 26 -9.04 2.80 -28.55
C SER A 26 -10.15 2.50 -27.54
N LEU A 27 -11.25 1.87 -27.97
CA LEU A 27 -12.33 1.46 -27.08
C LEU A 27 -11.87 0.43 -26.04
N ALA A 28 -11.00 -0.52 -26.43
CA ALA A 28 -10.44 -1.50 -25.50
C ALA A 28 -9.55 -0.85 -24.43
N ILE A 29 -8.72 0.13 -24.81
CA ILE A 29 -7.91 0.89 -23.84
C ILE A 29 -8.80 1.71 -22.91
N PHE A 30 -9.80 2.40 -23.46
CA PHE A 30 -10.77 3.17 -22.68
C PHE A 30 -11.50 2.28 -21.66
N PHE A 31 -12.01 1.13 -22.10
CA PHE A 31 -12.66 0.16 -21.22
C PHE A 31 -11.70 -0.36 -20.14
N GLY A 32 -10.44 -0.64 -20.49
CA GLY A 32 -9.42 -1.04 -19.51
C GLY A 32 -9.18 0.04 -18.46
N TRP A 33 -9.20 1.31 -18.85
CA TRP A 33 -9.04 2.46 -17.95
C TRP A 33 -10.18 2.57 -16.94
N SER A 34 -11.41 2.28 -17.37
CA SER A 34 -12.61 2.30 -16.53
C SER A 34 -12.70 1.15 -15.53
N ILE A 35 -11.79 0.16 -15.54
CA ILE A 35 -11.79 -0.93 -14.56
C ILE A 35 -11.06 -0.47 -13.29
N PRO A 36 -11.76 -0.32 -12.15
CA PRO A 36 -11.12 0.08 -10.90
C PRO A 36 -10.35 -1.11 -10.32
N SER A 37 -9.05 -1.18 -10.58
CA SER A 37 -8.18 -2.28 -10.14
C SER A 37 -7.32 -1.88 -8.95
N ARG A 38 -7.12 -2.78 -7.99
CA ARG A 38 -6.24 -2.57 -6.83
C ARG A 38 -4.82 -3.01 -7.20
N PHE A 39 -3.92 -2.05 -7.38
CA PHE A 39 -2.50 -2.35 -7.60
C PHE A 39 -1.62 -1.69 -6.54
N LYS A 40 -1.46 -0.36 -6.60
CA LYS A 40 -0.71 0.41 -5.60
C LYS A 40 -1.56 1.41 -4.82
N SER A 41 -2.78 1.67 -5.27
CA SER A 41 -3.79 2.42 -4.54
C SER A 41 -5.08 1.62 -4.46
N MET A 42 -5.92 2.01 -3.51
CA MET A 42 -7.30 1.55 -3.39
C MET A 42 -8.22 2.58 -4.06
N PRO A 43 -8.94 2.21 -5.13
CA PRO A 43 -9.96 3.07 -5.73
C PRO A 43 -11.09 3.37 -4.74
N LEU A 44 -11.56 4.62 -4.73
CA LEU A 44 -12.60 5.09 -3.81
C LEU A 44 -13.95 4.43 -4.13
N SER A 45 -14.21 4.16 -5.41
CA SER A 45 -15.40 3.42 -5.87
C SER A 45 -15.46 2.00 -5.29
N VAL A 46 -14.31 1.32 -5.19
CA VAL A 46 -14.24 -0.04 -4.65
C VAL A 46 -14.39 -0.06 -3.14
N LEU A 47 -13.83 0.94 -2.46
CA LEU A 47 -13.98 1.10 -1.02
C LEU A 47 -15.43 1.42 -0.64
N SER A 48 -16.08 2.34 -1.35
CA SER A 48 -17.47 2.72 -1.11
C SER A 48 -18.44 1.57 -1.40
N GLU A 49 -18.26 0.80 -2.47
CA GLU A 49 -19.09 -0.39 -2.74
C GLU A 49 -18.88 -1.48 -1.66
N ALA A 50 -17.68 -1.60 -1.08
CA ALA A 50 -17.44 -2.51 0.04
C ALA A 50 -18.15 -2.01 1.31
N GLY A 51 -17.98 -0.73 1.67
CA GLY A 51 -18.59 -0.13 2.86
C GLY A 51 -20.12 -0.09 2.81
N SER A 52 -20.71 0.25 1.65
CA SER A 52 -22.16 0.37 1.48
C SER A 52 -22.96 -0.92 1.71
N ARG A 53 -22.29 -2.08 1.72
CA ARG A 53 -22.91 -3.39 2.01
C ARG A 53 -22.92 -3.74 3.49
N SER A 54 -22.18 -2.98 4.29
CA SER A 54 -21.95 -3.22 5.70
C SER A 54 -22.66 -2.18 6.54
N ASP A 55 -22.79 -2.49 7.83
CA ASP A 55 -23.36 -1.56 8.79
C ASP A 55 -22.47 -0.31 8.89
N SER A 56 -23.12 0.86 8.89
CA SER A 56 -22.48 2.14 9.19
C SER A 56 -22.06 2.20 10.66
N LEU A 57 -21.17 3.13 10.98
CA LEU A 57 -20.72 3.30 12.37
C LEU A 57 -21.86 3.68 13.33
N ILE A 58 -22.88 4.36 12.84
CA ILE A 58 -24.06 4.71 13.65
C ILE A 58 -24.93 3.48 13.97
N VAL A 59 -25.04 2.54 13.03
CA VAL A 59 -25.69 1.24 13.30
C VAL A 59 -24.87 0.44 14.30
N GLN A 60 -23.54 0.46 14.21
CA GLN A 60 -22.66 -0.16 15.22
C GLN A 60 -22.83 0.50 16.61
N ALA A 61 -23.04 1.81 16.67
CA ALA A 61 -23.33 2.51 17.92
C ALA A 61 -24.65 2.03 18.54
N THR A 62 -25.68 1.86 17.70
CA THR A 62 -26.99 1.34 18.11
C THR A 62 -26.88 -0.09 18.64
N LEU A 63 -26.17 -0.98 17.93
CA LEU A 63 -25.94 -2.35 18.38
C LEU A 63 -25.16 -2.39 19.70
N ALA A 64 -24.13 -1.56 19.85
CA ALA A 64 -23.37 -1.47 21.10
C ALA A 64 -24.23 -0.97 22.28
N LEU A 65 -25.19 -0.08 22.02
CA LEU A 65 -26.16 0.38 23.02
C LEU A 65 -27.12 -0.74 23.43
N GLU A 66 -27.63 -1.52 22.45
CA GLU A 66 -28.49 -2.68 22.69
C GLU A 66 -27.77 -3.79 23.48
N ASP A 67 -26.47 -3.98 23.23
CA ASP A 67 -25.59 -4.91 23.95
C ASP A 67 -25.18 -4.39 25.36
N GLU A 68 -25.77 -3.29 25.84
CA GLU A 68 -25.47 -2.64 27.12
C GLU A 68 -23.99 -2.20 27.27
N ASN A 69 -23.28 -1.98 26.16
CA ASN A 69 -21.92 -1.46 26.12
C ASN A 69 -21.91 0.03 25.75
N PHE A 70 -22.34 0.85 26.71
CA PHE A 70 -22.49 2.30 26.60
C PHE A 70 -21.18 3.03 26.24
N GLY A 71 -20.04 2.55 26.73
CA GLY A 71 -18.73 3.11 26.44
C GLY A 71 -18.35 2.91 24.98
N LEU A 72 -18.62 1.73 24.43
CA LEU A 72 -18.41 1.44 23.02
C LEU A 72 -19.38 2.23 22.13
N ALA A 73 -20.66 2.31 22.53
CA ALA A 73 -21.66 3.11 21.83
C ALA A 73 -21.26 4.60 21.77
N ALA A 74 -20.76 5.16 22.87
CA ALA A 74 -20.25 6.53 22.91
C ALA A 74 -19.06 6.76 21.97
N MET A 75 -18.13 5.80 21.86
CA MET A 75 -16.99 5.90 20.93
C MET A 75 -17.44 5.86 19.46
N PHE A 76 -18.43 5.03 19.12
CA PHE A 76 -18.98 4.99 17.76
C PHE A 76 -19.78 6.26 17.42
N LEU A 77 -20.51 6.81 18.38
CA LEU A 77 -21.20 8.09 18.21
C LEU A 77 -20.21 9.23 17.97
N GLU A 78 -19.19 9.39 18.83
CA GLU A 78 -18.17 10.43 18.68
C GLU A 78 -17.38 10.28 17.36
N ALA A 79 -17.08 9.03 16.95
CA ALA A 79 -16.49 8.77 15.64
C ALA A 79 -17.42 9.17 14.49
N SER A 80 -18.73 8.93 14.60
CA SER A 80 -19.72 9.28 13.58
C SER A 80 -19.87 10.80 13.43
N GLU A 81 -19.89 11.54 14.55
CA GLU A 81 -19.87 13.01 14.58
C GLU A 81 -18.62 13.57 13.88
N LEU A 82 -17.45 13.00 14.17
CA LEU A 82 -16.18 13.40 13.53
C LEU A 82 -16.14 13.14 12.02
N LEU A 83 -17.00 12.25 11.51
CA LEU A 83 -17.13 11.94 10.09
C LEU A 83 -18.24 12.75 9.41
N GLY A 84 -19.00 13.54 10.16
CA GLY A 84 -20.14 14.29 9.64
C GLY A 84 -21.29 13.40 9.15
N LEU A 85 -21.44 12.21 9.73
CA LEU A 85 -22.61 11.35 9.51
C LEU A 85 -23.82 11.98 10.22
N GLU A 86 -25.04 11.74 9.72
CA GLU A 86 -26.25 12.23 10.39
C GLU A 86 -26.36 11.62 11.79
N ASP A 87 -26.49 12.50 12.80
CA ASP A 87 -26.59 12.12 14.20
C ASP A 87 -27.83 11.26 14.45
N ASP A 88 -27.68 10.17 15.20
CA ASP A 88 -28.80 9.35 15.62
C ASP A 88 -29.26 9.75 17.02
N GLU A 89 -30.35 10.53 17.05
CA GLU A 89 -31.03 10.95 18.28
C GLU A 89 -31.40 9.76 19.19
N PHE A 90 -31.56 8.55 18.62
CA PHE A 90 -31.79 7.33 19.40
C PHE A 90 -30.59 6.97 20.29
N VAL A 91 -29.37 7.00 19.75
CA VAL A 91 -28.17 6.62 20.51
C VAL A 91 -27.88 7.67 21.59
N GLU A 92 -27.98 8.95 21.25
CA GLU A 92 -27.80 10.05 22.21
C GLU A 92 -28.81 10.01 23.36
N SER A 93 -30.09 9.83 23.03
CA SER A 93 -31.15 9.74 24.04
C SER A 93 -31.03 8.47 24.89
N GLY A 94 -30.61 7.36 24.30
CA GLY A 94 -30.32 6.11 25.00
C GLY A 94 -29.20 6.26 26.02
N LEU A 95 -28.05 6.83 25.62
CA LEU A 95 -26.93 7.13 26.52
C LEU A 95 -27.34 8.10 27.63
N SER A 96 -28.15 9.11 27.32
CA SER A 96 -28.66 10.06 28.31
C SER A 96 -29.60 9.40 29.32
N SER A 97 -30.49 8.52 28.86
CA SER A 97 -31.41 7.76 29.71
C SER A 97 -30.67 6.83 30.68
N VAL A 98 -29.60 6.16 30.21
CA VAL A 98 -28.78 5.28 31.06
C VAL A 98 -28.01 6.08 32.11
N LYS A 99 -27.49 7.25 31.73
CA LYS A 99 -26.83 8.17 32.65
C LYS A 99 -27.74 8.61 33.80
N GLU A 100 -29.04 8.78 33.56
CA GLU A 100 -30.02 9.14 34.58
C GLU A 100 -30.50 7.94 35.41
N SER A 101 -30.76 6.80 34.76
CA SER A 101 -31.33 5.61 35.41
C SER A 101 -30.31 4.77 36.18
N ASN A 102 -29.09 4.62 35.65
CA ASN A 102 -28.00 3.87 36.28
C ASN A 102 -26.64 4.56 36.07
N PRO A 103 -26.34 5.61 36.87
CA PRO A 103 -25.13 6.40 36.70
C PRO A 103 -23.84 5.62 37.01
N VAL A 104 -23.90 4.53 37.77
CA VAL A 104 -22.74 3.68 38.08
C VAL A 104 -22.31 2.87 36.86
N VAL A 105 -23.27 2.20 36.18
CA VAL A 105 -22.95 1.43 34.97
C VAL A 105 -22.54 2.37 33.84
N TYR A 106 -23.19 3.53 33.70
CA TYR A 106 -22.74 4.57 32.78
C TYR A 106 -21.29 5.00 33.05
N ARG A 107 -20.91 5.14 34.33
CA ARG A 107 -19.54 5.49 34.74
C ARG A 107 -18.52 4.41 34.38
N TRP A 108 -18.91 3.14 34.38
CA TRP A 108 -18.06 2.04 33.93
C TRP A 108 -18.03 1.92 32.41
N GLY A 109 -19.05 2.41 31.70
CA GLY A 109 -19.21 2.25 30.26
C GLY A 109 -19.75 0.87 29.85
N ALA A 110 -19.62 -0.15 30.68
CA ALA A 110 -20.31 -1.43 30.51
C ALA A 110 -20.48 -2.11 31.87
N TRP A 111 -21.54 -2.90 32.03
CA TRP A 111 -21.68 -3.74 33.21
C TRP A 111 -20.60 -4.85 33.21
N ASP A 112 -20.03 -5.13 34.37
CA ASP A 112 -19.06 -6.22 34.53
C ASP A 112 -19.26 -6.94 35.88
N PRO A 113 -19.33 -8.30 35.89
CA PRO A 113 -19.57 -9.06 37.11
C PRO A 113 -18.52 -8.81 38.20
N PHE A 114 -17.26 -8.60 37.84
CA PHE A 114 -16.19 -8.42 38.84
C PHE A 114 -16.20 -7.02 39.44
N LEU A 115 -16.55 -6.00 38.65
CA LEU A 115 -16.76 -4.65 39.17
C LEU A 115 -18.01 -4.59 40.05
N ASP A 116 -19.10 -5.23 39.64
CA ASP A 116 -20.34 -5.28 40.42
C ASP A 116 -20.14 -6.00 41.76
N ALA A 117 -19.45 -7.15 41.73
CA ALA A 117 -19.09 -7.87 42.95
C ALA A 117 -18.19 -7.05 43.90
N ALA A 118 -17.34 -6.17 43.35
CA ALA A 118 -16.42 -5.35 44.14
C ALA A 118 -17.03 -4.05 44.65
N LEU A 119 -17.86 -3.41 43.84
CA LEU A 119 -18.19 -1.99 44.02
C LEU A 119 -19.68 -1.74 44.26
N SER A 120 -20.53 -2.78 44.26
CA SER A 120 -21.99 -2.65 44.46
C SER A 120 -22.39 -1.95 45.77
N GLU A 121 -21.59 -2.07 46.83
CA GLU A 121 -21.84 -1.40 48.11
C GLU A 121 -21.27 0.03 48.18
N ILE A 122 -20.50 0.46 47.17
CA ILE A 122 -19.81 1.74 47.17
C ILE A 122 -20.64 2.78 46.41
N PRO A 123 -21.08 3.88 47.07
CA PRO A 123 -21.89 4.91 46.43
C PRO A 123 -21.05 5.72 45.42
N LEU A 124 -21.68 6.22 44.37
CA LEU A 124 -20.99 6.92 43.27
C LEU A 124 -20.22 8.17 43.74
N GLU A 125 -20.67 8.83 44.81
CA GLU A 125 -20.01 10.01 45.40
C GLU A 125 -18.62 9.70 45.97
N ALA A 126 -18.34 8.42 46.28
CA ALA A 126 -17.04 7.96 46.73
C ALA A 126 -16.03 7.76 45.57
N TYR A 127 -16.50 7.79 44.32
CA TYR A 127 -15.64 7.60 43.15
C TYR A 127 -14.82 8.86 42.88
N SER A 128 -13.65 8.69 42.26
CA SER A 128 -12.88 9.84 41.78
C SER A 128 -13.57 10.50 40.60
N THR A 129 -13.44 11.82 40.49
CA THR A 129 -13.90 12.61 39.35
C THR A 129 -12.99 12.49 38.13
N GLN A 130 -11.79 11.92 38.27
CA GLN A 130 -10.86 11.68 37.16
C GLN A 130 -11.49 10.78 36.09
N PRO A 131 -11.27 11.02 34.78
CA PRO A 131 -11.87 10.22 33.72
C PRO A 131 -11.32 8.79 33.65
N GLY A 132 -12.03 7.94 32.90
CA GLY A 132 -11.65 6.56 32.63
C GLY A 132 -11.76 5.60 33.81
N ILE A 133 -11.44 4.33 33.58
CA ILE A 133 -11.38 3.30 34.63
C ILE A 133 -10.35 3.65 35.70
N LEU A 134 -9.29 4.39 35.33
CA LEU A 134 -8.32 4.89 36.29
C LEU A 134 -9.00 5.72 37.39
N GLY A 135 -10.00 6.54 37.07
CA GLY A 135 -10.75 7.29 38.06
C GLY A 135 -11.44 6.41 39.10
N VAL A 136 -12.11 5.34 38.63
CA VAL A 136 -12.74 4.36 39.52
C VAL A 136 -11.69 3.72 40.43
N CYS A 137 -10.61 3.22 39.84
CA CYS A 137 -9.52 2.55 40.55
C CYS A 137 -8.60 3.51 41.33
N LEU A 138 -8.82 4.83 41.34
CA LEU A 138 -8.05 5.77 42.17
C LEU A 138 -8.72 6.07 43.51
N SER A 139 -10.04 5.89 43.62
CA SER A 139 -10.77 6.06 44.88
C SER A 139 -10.23 5.12 45.95
N LYS A 140 -10.19 5.59 47.21
CA LYS A 140 -9.67 4.77 48.30
C LYS A 140 -10.60 3.59 48.57
N GLU A 141 -11.91 3.83 48.71
CA GLU A 141 -12.86 2.74 48.97
C GLU A 141 -12.87 1.71 47.83
N CYS A 142 -12.87 2.18 46.58
CA CYS A 142 -12.88 1.31 45.41
C CYS A 142 -11.61 0.43 45.35
N ARG A 143 -10.43 1.01 45.62
CA ARG A 143 -9.17 0.26 45.63
C ARG A 143 -9.14 -0.80 46.72
N GLU A 144 -9.51 -0.46 47.95
CA GLU A 144 -9.49 -1.41 49.07
C GLU A 144 -10.41 -2.62 48.78
N SER A 145 -11.57 -2.39 48.17
CA SER A 145 -12.47 -3.47 47.76
C SER A 145 -11.89 -4.32 46.62
N LEU A 146 -11.36 -3.69 45.57
CA LEU A 146 -10.75 -4.39 44.42
C LEU A 146 -9.53 -5.21 44.83
N VAL A 147 -8.69 -4.69 45.72
CA VAL A 147 -7.56 -5.43 46.31
C VAL A 147 -8.09 -6.66 47.03
N GLY A 148 -9.13 -6.52 47.85
CA GLY A 148 -9.73 -7.64 48.58
C GLY A 148 -10.20 -8.79 47.69
N ILE A 149 -10.77 -8.49 46.51
CA ILE A 149 -11.19 -9.52 45.56
C ILE A 149 -9.99 -10.14 44.83
N LEU A 150 -9.06 -9.31 44.33
CA LEU A 150 -7.94 -9.80 43.54
C LEU A 150 -6.88 -10.55 44.37
N GLU A 151 -6.66 -10.16 45.62
CA GLU A 151 -5.78 -10.90 46.55
C GLU A 151 -6.30 -12.30 46.86
N ASN A 152 -7.63 -12.49 46.83
CA ASN A 152 -8.27 -13.79 47.02
C ASN A 152 -8.41 -14.60 45.71
N SER A 153 -7.92 -14.09 44.58
CA SER A 153 -7.96 -14.79 43.30
C SER A 153 -7.12 -16.07 43.33
N ARG A 154 -7.65 -17.13 42.71
CA ARG A 154 -6.94 -18.41 42.50
C ARG A 154 -6.01 -18.38 41.28
N ASP A 155 -6.06 -17.32 40.46
CA ASP A 155 -5.20 -17.22 39.28
C ASP A 155 -3.77 -16.82 39.68
N SER A 156 -2.82 -17.71 39.38
CA SER A 156 -1.38 -17.48 39.57
C SER A 156 -0.87 -16.21 38.89
N MET A 157 -1.47 -15.81 37.78
CA MET A 157 -1.06 -14.62 37.04
C MET A 157 -1.51 -13.34 37.74
N VAL A 158 -2.72 -13.32 38.31
CA VAL A 158 -3.19 -12.21 39.15
C VAL A 158 -2.30 -12.07 40.38
N GLN A 159 -2.00 -13.18 41.05
CA GLN A 159 -1.09 -13.18 42.20
C GLN A 159 0.32 -12.71 41.83
N GLY A 160 0.85 -13.18 40.71
CA GLY A 160 2.14 -12.75 40.17
C GLY A 160 2.15 -11.25 39.85
N LEU A 161 1.07 -10.73 39.26
CA LEU A 161 0.89 -9.30 38.96
C LEU A 161 0.91 -8.47 40.24
N LEU A 162 0.10 -8.82 41.26
CA LEU A 162 0.05 -8.09 42.53
C LEU A 162 1.40 -8.10 43.26
N GLN A 163 2.18 -9.19 43.15
CA GLN A 163 3.53 -9.26 43.70
C GLN A 163 4.47 -8.21 43.10
N THR A 164 4.31 -7.86 41.81
CA THR A 164 5.13 -6.83 41.16
C THR A 164 4.91 -5.45 41.78
N GLY A 165 3.74 -5.19 42.37
CA GLY A 165 3.46 -3.94 43.09
C GLY A 165 4.31 -3.75 44.36
N ARG A 166 4.88 -4.84 44.90
CA ARG A 166 5.78 -4.82 46.06
C ARG A 166 7.24 -4.49 45.71
N LEU A 167 7.57 -4.45 44.41
CA LEU A 167 8.92 -4.13 43.95
C LEU A 167 9.20 -2.62 44.11
N THR A 168 10.45 -2.28 44.41
CA THR A 168 10.91 -0.89 44.62
C THR A 168 11.82 -0.38 43.50
N THR A 169 12.09 -1.20 42.51
CA THR A 169 13.05 -0.99 41.41
C THR A 169 12.48 -0.24 40.19
N TYR A 170 11.27 0.30 40.31
CA TYR A 170 10.65 1.18 39.33
C TYR A 170 11.49 2.46 39.14
N LYS A 171 11.68 2.89 37.90
CA LYS A 171 12.48 4.08 37.54
C LYS A 171 11.61 5.29 37.20
N ARG A 172 10.45 5.05 36.60
CA ARG A 172 9.50 6.06 36.11
C ARG A 172 8.21 6.05 36.92
N LEU A 173 7.79 4.89 37.42
CA LEU A 173 6.66 4.77 38.33
C LEU A 173 7.13 4.75 39.78
N PHE A 174 6.23 5.13 40.70
CA PHE A 174 6.51 5.05 42.13
C PHE A 174 5.99 3.73 42.70
N PRO A 175 6.72 3.08 43.63
CA PRO A 175 6.26 1.85 44.28
C PRO A 175 4.92 2.04 44.98
N VAL A 176 4.06 1.01 44.97
CA VAL A 176 2.69 1.05 45.52
C VAL A 176 2.65 1.49 46.99
N GLN A 177 3.66 1.12 47.78
CA GLN A 177 3.75 1.48 49.20
C GLN A 177 3.99 2.97 49.46
N SER A 178 4.37 3.74 48.43
CA SER A 178 4.56 5.19 48.54
C SER A 178 3.25 5.94 48.30
N VAL A 179 3.14 7.16 48.86
CA VAL A 179 1.97 8.02 48.64
C VAL A 179 1.75 8.33 47.14
N SER A 180 2.83 8.37 46.36
CA SER A 180 2.80 8.58 44.91
C SER A 180 2.56 7.31 44.09
N GLY A 181 2.52 6.14 44.71
CA GLY A 181 2.35 4.83 44.05
C GLY A 181 0.91 4.46 43.68
N ARG A 182 -0.06 5.31 44.03
CA ARG A 182 -1.49 5.04 43.80
C ARG A 182 -1.86 4.81 42.32
N PRO A 183 -1.28 5.53 41.33
CA PRO A 183 -1.57 5.26 39.92
C PRO A 183 -1.04 3.90 39.46
N LEU A 184 0.11 3.47 39.96
CA LEU A 184 0.64 2.12 39.69
C LEU A 184 -0.32 1.07 40.26
N GLU A 185 -0.73 1.21 41.51
CA GLU A 185 -1.71 0.31 42.14
C GLU A 185 -3.01 0.22 41.34
N ALA A 186 -3.59 1.36 40.97
CA ALA A 186 -4.80 1.42 40.16
C ALA A 186 -4.65 0.70 38.80
N THR A 187 -3.48 0.82 38.18
CA THR A 187 -3.14 0.14 36.92
C THR A 187 -3.05 -1.38 37.12
N LEU A 188 -2.39 -1.83 38.20
CA LEU A 188 -2.31 -3.25 38.54
C LEU A 188 -3.70 -3.84 38.81
N LEU A 189 -4.59 -3.10 39.48
CA LEU A 189 -5.97 -3.54 39.70
C LEU A 189 -6.75 -3.63 38.38
N SER A 190 -6.62 -2.63 37.51
CA SER A 190 -7.29 -2.61 36.19
C SER A 190 -6.85 -3.80 35.31
N ILE A 191 -5.52 -4.05 35.22
CA ILE A 191 -4.98 -5.21 34.50
C ILE A 191 -5.37 -6.51 35.20
N GLY A 192 -5.37 -6.53 36.54
CA GLY A 192 -5.76 -7.68 37.34
C GLY A 192 -7.19 -8.12 37.08
N LEU A 193 -8.13 -7.17 36.93
CA LEU A 193 -9.51 -7.44 36.54
C LEU A 193 -9.60 -8.04 35.13
N LEU A 194 -8.82 -7.54 34.16
CA LEU A 194 -8.78 -8.10 32.81
C LEU A 194 -8.29 -9.56 32.81
N ILE A 195 -7.25 -9.86 33.59
CA ILE A 195 -6.72 -11.22 33.73
C ILE A 195 -7.75 -12.12 34.43
N GLN A 196 -8.33 -11.65 35.53
CA GLN A 196 -9.34 -12.38 36.29
C GLN A 196 -10.56 -12.77 35.45
N GLY A 197 -10.94 -11.91 34.50
CA GLY A 197 -12.03 -12.15 33.57
C GLY A 197 -11.66 -12.90 32.30
N ASP A 198 -10.42 -13.38 32.15
CA ASP A 198 -9.86 -14.02 30.94
C ASP A 198 -10.10 -13.18 29.66
N ARG A 199 -9.88 -11.86 29.76
CA ARG A 199 -10.19 -10.87 28.71
C ARG A 199 -9.01 -10.53 27.81
N LEU A 200 -7.88 -11.22 27.95
CA LEU A 200 -6.67 -10.91 27.20
C LEU A 200 -6.47 -11.89 26.05
N THR A 201 -5.99 -11.42 24.91
CA THR A 201 -5.59 -12.32 23.82
C THR A 201 -4.51 -13.30 24.28
N SER A 202 -4.49 -14.50 23.69
CA SER A 202 -3.55 -15.54 24.12
C SER A 202 -2.07 -15.12 23.95
N SER A 203 -1.75 -14.34 22.93
CA SER A 203 -0.40 -13.82 22.67
C SER A 203 0.01 -12.77 23.71
N PHE A 204 -0.84 -11.78 23.95
CA PHE A 204 -0.58 -10.73 24.93
C PHE A 204 -0.46 -11.31 26.34
N ASN A 205 -1.35 -12.24 26.71
CA ASN A 205 -1.32 -12.94 27.99
C ASN A 205 0.03 -13.67 28.20
N ARG A 206 0.54 -14.37 27.18
CA ARG A 206 1.85 -15.05 27.24
C ARG A 206 3.03 -14.08 27.37
N GLU A 207 2.99 -12.94 26.70
CA GLU A 207 4.03 -11.90 26.82
C GLU A 207 4.03 -11.24 28.19
N LEU A 208 2.85 -10.79 28.64
CA LEU A 208 2.68 -10.18 29.95
C LEU A 208 3.07 -11.13 31.07
N ARG A 209 2.66 -12.41 31.00
CA ARG A 209 3.06 -13.43 31.99
C ARG A 209 4.58 -13.62 32.04
N ARG A 210 5.25 -13.67 30.88
CA ARG A 210 6.71 -13.76 30.83
C ARG A 210 7.38 -12.54 31.47
N ALA A 211 6.88 -11.33 31.19
CA ALA A 211 7.38 -10.10 31.78
C ALA A 211 7.20 -10.07 33.31
N ILE A 212 6.04 -10.49 33.82
CA ILE A 212 5.74 -10.58 35.26
C ILE A 212 6.68 -11.58 35.96
N LEU A 213 6.82 -12.78 35.40
CA LEU A 213 7.70 -13.81 35.97
C LEU A 213 9.16 -13.37 35.97
N ALA A 214 9.62 -12.74 34.88
CA ALA A 214 10.97 -12.21 34.80
C ALA A 214 11.20 -11.11 35.86
N ALA A 215 10.29 -10.15 36.00
CA ALA A 215 10.42 -9.07 36.96
C ALA A 215 10.41 -9.57 38.42
N ASN A 216 9.55 -10.54 38.75
CA ASN A 216 9.52 -11.14 40.08
C ASN A 216 10.77 -11.98 40.39
N ALA A 217 11.41 -12.57 39.38
CA ALA A 217 12.62 -13.37 39.56
C ALA A 217 13.91 -12.54 39.62
N SER A 218 14.04 -11.53 38.76
CA SER A 218 15.25 -10.70 38.64
C SER A 218 15.21 -9.45 39.50
N GLY A 219 14.01 -8.99 39.88
CA GLY A 219 13.79 -7.67 40.47
C GLY A 219 13.88 -6.52 39.46
N ASP A 220 14.16 -6.77 38.18
CA ASP A 220 14.20 -5.73 37.14
C ASP A 220 12.82 -5.57 36.48
N VAL A 221 12.26 -4.36 36.58
CA VAL A 221 10.92 -4.05 36.09
C VAL A 221 10.94 -3.31 34.76
N GLY A 222 12.10 -3.09 34.12
CA GLY A 222 12.21 -2.21 32.94
C GLY A 222 11.14 -2.40 31.86
N GLN A 223 11.04 -3.61 31.27
CA GLN A 223 10.04 -3.91 30.24
C GLN A 223 8.59 -3.89 30.76
N LEU A 224 8.39 -4.30 32.01
CA LEU A 224 7.06 -4.37 32.62
C LEU A 224 6.55 -2.97 33.03
N GLU A 225 7.45 -2.08 33.42
CA GLU A 225 7.17 -0.68 33.72
C GLU A 225 6.69 0.06 32.48
N ASP A 226 7.27 -0.20 31.30
CA ASP A 226 6.76 0.31 30.03
C ASP A 226 5.32 -0.13 29.77
N ALA A 227 5.04 -1.42 29.95
CA ALA A 227 3.68 -1.95 29.79
C ALA A 227 2.69 -1.30 30.76
N TYR A 228 3.07 -1.09 32.03
CA TYR A 228 2.24 -0.43 33.01
C TYR A 228 2.03 1.06 32.70
N LEU A 229 3.04 1.78 32.24
CA LEU A 229 2.88 3.18 31.79
C LEU A 229 1.91 3.29 30.61
N ASN A 230 2.01 2.35 29.67
CA ASN A 230 1.12 2.30 28.51
C ASN A 230 -0.33 2.01 28.94
N ALA A 231 -0.53 0.98 29.76
CA ALA A 231 -1.84 0.64 30.29
C ALA A 231 -2.44 1.75 31.17
N LEU A 232 -1.65 2.38 32.03
CA LEU A 232 -2.07 3.52 32.87
C LEU A 232 -2.60 4.67 32.00
N SER A 233 -1.89 4.96 30.91
CA SER A 233 -2.28 6.05 30.02
C SER A 233 -3.60 5.77 29.29
N LEU A 234 -3.81 4.51 28.85
CA LEU A 234 -5.08 4.09 28.25
C LEU A 234 -6.21 4.03 29.29
N ALA A 235 -5.94 3.54 30.50
CA ALA A 235 -6.91 3.48 31.61
C ALA A 235 -7.40 4.86 32.04
N ARG A 236 -6.60 5.91 31.83
CA ARG A 236 -7.00 7.31 32.03
C ARG A 236 -7.93 7.82 30.93
N ALA A 237 -7.71 7.37 29.69
CA ALA A 237 -8.43 7.84 28.52
C ALA A 237 -9.77 7.12 28.31
N LEU A 238 -9.84 5.84 28.68
CA LEU A 238 -10.95 4.94 28.38
C LEU A 238 -11.73 4.55 29.64
N ASP A 239 -13.05 4.46 29.54
CA ASP A 239 -13.88 3.81 30.56
C ASP A 239 -13.63 2.29 30.60
N TRP A 240 -14.24 1.57 31.54
CA TRP A 240 -14.01 0.13 31.67
C TRP A 240 -14.49 -0.66 30.46
N GLY A 241 -15.67 -0.35 29.92
CA GLY A 241 -16.21 -1.01 28.73
C GLY A 241 -15.27 -0.85 27.53
N GLN A 242 -14.81 0.38 27.28
CA GLN A 242 -13.87 0.71 26.21
C GLN A 242 -12.49 0.08 26.41
N PHE A 243 -11.97 0.16 27.65
CA PHE A 243 -10.67 -0.39 28.02
C PHE A 243 -10.66 -1.92 27.87
N LYS A 244 -11.71 -2.58 28.35
CA LYS A 244 -11.89 -4.03 28.22
C LYS A 244 -11.99 -4.44 26.75
N ALA A 245 -12.88 -3.83 25.97
CA ALA A 245 -13.08 -4.16 24.57
C ALA A 245 -11.79 -3.99 23.74
N LEU A 246 -10.98 -2.96 24.03
CA LEU A 246 -9.70 -2.78 23.36
C LEU A 246 -8.68 -3.86 23.74
N PHE A 247 -8.53 -4.17 25.03
CA PHE A 247 -7.57 -5.17 25.51
C PHE A 247 -7.92 -6.60 25.08
N GLU A 248 -9.20 -6.90 24.80
CA GLU A 248 -9.63 -8.14 24.17
C GLU A 248 -9.07 -8.31 22.75
N LYS A 249 -8.59 -7.23 22.11
CA LYS A 249 -8.05 -7.23 20.74
C LYS A 249 -6.55 -6.95 20.63
N ILE A 250 -5.88 -6.56 21.73
CA ILE A 250 -4.44 -6.26 21.71
C ILE A 250 -3.64 -7.56 21.62
N ASP A 251 -2.79 -7.70 20.60
CA ASP A 251 -2.02 -8.92 20.38
C ASP A 251 -0.69 -8.99 21.16
N SER A 252 -0.04 -7.84 21.40
CA SER A 252 1.33 -7.78 21.93
C SER A 252 1.60 -6.55 22.80
N LEU A 253 2.68 -6.59 23.59
CA LEU A 253 3.14 -5.44 24.37
C LEU A 253 3.61 -4.27 23.48
N ASP A 254 4.09 -4.57 22.27
CA ASP A 254 4.45 -3.56 21.28
C ASP A 254 3.21 -2.83 20.75
N THR A 255 2.15 -3.57 20.40
CA THR A 255 0.85 -3.00 20.00
C THR A 255 0.30 -2.05 21.06
N LEU A 256 0.39 -2.43 22.34
CA LEU A 256 -0.01 -1.57 23.46
C LEU A 256 0.80 -0.26 23.51
N SER A 257 2.11 -0.32 23.27
CA SER A 257 2.99 0.86 23.22
C SER A 257 2.64 1.79 22.05
N ARG A 258 2.41 1.22 20.86
CA ARG A 258 2.02 1.95 19.66
C ARG A 258 0.64 2.59 19.78
N LEU A 259 -0.32 1.90 20.40
CA LEU A 259 -1.65 2.45 20.69
C LEU A 259 -1.56 3.66 21.59
N ARG A 260 -0.78 3.56 22.69
CA ARG A 260 -0.53 4.71 23.56
C ARG A 260 0.05 5.87 22.76
N TYR A 261 1.05 5.63 21.91
CA TYR A 261 1.65 6.67 21.09
C TYR A 261 0.62 7.34 20.17
N GLY A 262 -0.19 6.57 19.44
CA GLY A 262 -1.24 7.10 18.56
C GLY A 262 -2.24 7.99 19.30
N PHE A 263 -2.69 7.54 20.47
CA PHE A 263 -3.65 8.29 21.30
C PHE A 263 -3.09 9.64 21.79
N HIS A 264 -1.78 9.72 22.05
CA HIS A 264 -1.15 10.98 22.47
C HIS A 264 -0.80 11.89 21.29
N ARG A 265 -0.47 11.30 20.13
CA ARG A 265 -0.08 12.07 18.95
C ARG A 265 -1.25 12.85 18.39
N ARG A 266 -2.44 12.22 18.32
CA ARG A 266 -3.66 12.84 17.81
C ARG A 266 -4.86 12.53 18.72
N PRO A 267 -4.98 13.22 19.86
CA PRO A 267 -6.05 12.96 20.83
C PRO A 267 -7.46 13.21 20.25
N ALA A 268 -7.59 14.13 19.29
CA ALA A 268 -8.87 14.43 18.63
C ALA A 268 -9.35 13.31 17.68
N ASP A 269 -8.45 12.43 17.24
CA ASP A 269 -8.74 11.34 16.30
C ASP A 269 -8.85 9.97 17.01
N VAL A 270 -8.78 9.94 18.35
CA VAL A 270 -8.89 8.71 19.16
C VAL A 270 -10.15 7.90 18.83
N PRO A 271 -11.35 8.50 18.69
CA PRO A 271 -12.55 7.74 18.32
C PRO A 271 -12.40 7.03 16.98
N ILE A 272 -11.71 7.62 16.00
CA ILE A 272 -11.46 7.00 14.69
C ILE A 272 -10.53 5.80 14.84
N PHE A 273 -9.40 5.95 15.54
CA PHE A 273 -8.46 4.83 15.75
C PHE A 273 -9.08 3.70 16.54
N TYR A 274 -9.85 4.06 17.58
CA TYR A 274 -10.50 3.12 18.47
C TYR A 274 -11.55 2.30 17.69
N THR A 275 -12.50 2.97 17.04
CA THR A 275 -13.57 2.30 16.29
C THR A 275 -13.04 1.50 15.12
N ALA A 276 -12.02 1.98 14.40
CA ALA A 276 -11.34 1.20 13.37
C ALA A 276 -10.69 -0.06 13.94
N SER A 277 -10.08 0.01 15.12
CA SER A 277 -9.48 -1.14 15.79
C SER A 277 -10.51 -2.19 16.21
N ILE A 278 -11.68 -1.75 16.69
CA ILE A 278 -12.78 -2.64 17.08
C ILE A 278 -13.43 -3.29 15.85
N VAL A 279 -13.75 -2.49 14.82
CA VAL A 279 -14.40 -2.96 13.59
C VAL A 279 -13.52 -3.96 12.84
N ALA A 280 -12.22 -3.67 12.72
CA ALA A 280 -11.27 -4.51 12.02
C ALA A 280 -10.82 -5.74 12.82
N ASP A 281 -11.16 -5.81 14.10
CA ASP A 281 -10.71 -6.86 15.02
C ASP A 281 -9.17 -6.93 15.16
N SER A 282 -8.45 -5.87 14.78
CA SER A 282 -7.00 -5.87 14.70
C SER A 282 -6.40 -4.46 14.92
N PRO A 283 -6.13 -4.07 16.18
CA PRO A 283 -5.46 -2.80 16.49
C PRO A 283 -4.06 -2.70 15.86
N SER A 284 -3.38 -3.84 15.71
CA SER A 284 -2.07 -3.95 15.04
C SER A 284 -2.12 -3.47 13.59
N ALA A 285 -3.13 -3.88 12.82
CA ALA A 285 -3.28 -3.47 11.42
C ALA A 285 -3.52 -1.96 11.26
N VAL A 286 -4.30 -1.35 12.18
CA VAL A 286 -4.51 0.11 12.21
C VAL A 286 -3.19 0.83 12.44
N LEU A 287 -2.40 0.36 13.40
CA LEU A 287 -1.12 0.96 13.73
C LEU A 287 -0.07 0.76 12.63
N ASP A 288 -0.05 -0.40 11.98
CA ASP A 288 0.84 -0.64 10.84
C ASP A 288 0.45 0.29 9.67
N TYR A 289 -0.86 0.51 9.44
CA TYR A 289 -1.34 1.44 8.43
C TYR A 289 -0.92 2.88 8.71
N LEU A 290 -1.11 3.36 9.95
CA LEU A 290 -0.64 4.68 10.39
C LEU A 290 0.89 4.78 10.37
N GLY A 291 1.59 3.67 10.56
CA GLY A 291 3.04 3.58 10.45
C GLY A 291 3.55 3.75 9.03
N LEU A 292 2.71 3.46 8.02
CA LEU A 292 3.02 3.64 6.60
C LEU A 292 2.61 5.02 6.08
N TYR A 293 1.42 5.51 6.48
CA TYR A 293 0.79 6.68 5.86
C TYR A 293 0.65 7.90 6.78
N GLY A 294 0.95 7.76 8.07
CA GLY A 294 0.99 8.88 9.01
C GLY A 294 -0.35 9.62 9.08
N ASP A 295 -0.32 10.94 8.90
CA ASP A 295 -1.50 11.80 8.93
C ASP A 295 -2.46 11.54 7.75
N ASP A 296 -1.94 11.24 6.55
CA ASP A 296 -2.78 10.87 5.40
C ASP A 296 -3.53 9.55 5.67
N GLY A 297 -2.89 8.64 6.41
CA GLY A 297 -3.52 7.40 6.87
C GLY A 297 -4.75 7.65 7.75
N VAL A 298 -4.76 8.72 8.53
CA VAL A 298 -5.92 9.12 9.35
C VAL A 298 -7.07 9.57 8.46
N GLU A 299 -6.79 10.41 7.46
CA GLU A 299 -7.80 10.87 6.49
C GLU A 299 -8.35 9.71 5.66
N PHE A 300 -7.51 8.72 5.33
CA PHE A 300 -7.95 7.52 4.65
C PHE A 300 -8.86 6.66 5.53
N LEU A 301 -8.55 6.51 6.82
CA LEU A 301 -9.42 5.84 7.77
C LEU A 301 -10.75 6.58 7.98
N ARG A 302 -10.72 7.92 7.99
CA ARG A 302 -11.93 8.75 8.05
C ARG A 302 -12.83 8.48 6.84
N THR A 303 -12.24 8.54 5.66
CA THR A 303 -12.93 8.27 4.39
C THR A 303 -13.52 6.85 4.36
N ALA A 304 -12.77 5.84 4.81
CA ALA A 304 -13.26 4.47 4.90
C ALA A 304 -14.40 4.31 5.93
N GLY A 305 -14.26 4.93 7.11
CA GLY A 305 -15.26 4.91 8.17
C GLY A 305 -16.59 5.54 7.75
N ALA A 306 -16.53 6.59 6.92
CA ALA A 306 -17.72 7.23 6.36
C ALA A 306 -18.54 6.31 5.44
N PHE A 307 -17.89 5.37 4.74
CA PHE A 307 -18.60 4.41 3.88
C PHE A 307 -19.15 3.20 4.61
N GLY A 308 -18.55 2.82 5.75
CA GLY A 308 -19.01 1.68 6.55
C GLY A 308 -17.88 0.78 7.03
N SER A 309 -18.27 -0.16 7.91
CA SER A 309 -17.36 -1.05 8.63
C SER A 309 -16.50 -1.97 7.74
N ASP A 310 -17.07 -2.56 6.68
CA ASP A 310 -16.30 -3.41 5.77
C ASP A 310 -15.36 -2.61 4.86
N GLY A 311 -15.63 -1.31 4.66
CA GLY A 311 -14.70 -0.40 4.00
C GLY A 311 -13.42 -0.27 4.82
N VAL A 312 -13.55 -0.04 6.13
CA VAL A 312 -12.41 0.04 7.06
C VAL A 312 -11.63 -1.28 7.09
N ARG A 313 -12.31 -2.42 7.16
CA ARG A 313 -11.67 -3.75 7.10
C ARG A 313 -10.89 -3.92 5.80
N LEU A 314 -11.50 -3.64 4.66
CA LEU A 314 -10.86 -3.82 3.36
C LEU A 314 -9.60 -2.94 3.22
N LEU A 315 -9.65 -1.70 3.73
CA LEU A 315 -8.51 -0.79 3.71
C LEU A 315 -7.34 -1.35 4.54
N LEU A 316 -7.62 -1.80 5.76
CA LEU A 316 -6.64 -2.34 6.69
C LEU A 316 -6.11 -3.71 6.30
N GLU A 317 -6.90 -4.55 5.62
CA GLU A 317 -6.43 -5.82 5.08
C GLU A 317 -5.45 -5.63 3.92
N GLN A 318 -5.70 -4.64 3.06
CA GLN A 318 -4.87 -4.42 1.87
C GLN A 318 -3.66 -3.52 2.14
N GLN A 319 -3.71 -2.67 3.17
CA GLN A 319 -2.62 -1.74 3.52
C GLN A 319 -2.19 -0.88 2.32
N LEU A 320 -3.16 -0.34 1.58
CA LEU A 320 -2.95 0.52 0.41
C LEU A 320 -3.44 1.96 0.68
N PRO A 321 -2.82 2.99 0.09
CA PRO A 321 -3.31 4.36 0.18
C PRO A 321 -4.57 4.52 -0.70
N LEU A 322 -5.38 5.55 -0.41
CA LEU A 322 -6.54 5.87 -1.25
C LEU A 322 -6.16 6.70 -2.46
N ASP A 323 -6.83 6.45 -3.58
CA ASP A 323 -6.69 7.28 -4.77
C ASP A 323 -7.46 8.61 -4.60
N SER A 324 -6.73 9.70 -4.46
CA SER A 324 -7.29 11.04 -4.20
C SER A 324 -7.90 11.72 -5.44
N GLY A 325 -7.80 11.09 -6.62
CA GLY A 325 -8.30 11.64 -7.89
C GLY A 325 -9.72 11.24 -8.28
N GLU A 326 -10.39 10.34 -7.55
CA GLU A 326 -11.69 9.77 -7.92
C GLU A 326 -12.82 10.47 -7.15
N SER A 327 -13.66 11.27 -7.82
CA SER A 327 -14.87 11.86 -7.23
C SER A 327 -16.06 10.92 -7.40
N LEU A 328 -16.81 10.68 -6.32
CA LEU A 328 -17.97 9.76 -6.30
C LEU A 328 -19.25 10.32 -6.94
N GLU A 329 -19.23 11.57 -7.39
CA GLU A 329 -20.39 12.23 -7.96
C GLU A 329 -20.60 11.73 -9.41
N GLU A 330 -21.52 10.76 -9.56
CA GLU A 330 -22.04 10.17 -10.81
C GLU A 330 -21.31 8.94 -11.37
N SER A 331 -21.22 7.86 -10.59
CA SER A 331 -20.85 6.54 -11.14
C SER A 331 -21.93 6.00 -12.10
N THR A 332 -21.53 5.64 -13.31
CA THR A 332 -22.42 5.01 -14.30
C THR A 332 -22.83 3.59 -13.87
N PRO A 333 -23.98 3.05 -14.33
CA PRO A 333 -24.36 1.66 -14.03
C PRO A 333 -23.33 0.62 -14.47
N MET A 334 -22.53 0.95 -15.50
CA MET A 334 -21.44 0.11 -15.96
C MET A 334 -20.28 0.10 -14.97
N GLU A 335 -19.87 1.26 -14.47
CA GLU A 335 -18.81 1.38 -13.46
C GLU A 335 -19.18 0.63 -12.18
N ILE A 336 -20.40 0.77 -11.68
CA ILE A 336 -20.88 0.03 -10.49
C ILE A 336 -20.70 -1.49 -10.69
N ASN A 337 -21.06 -2.03 -11.85
CA ASN A 337 -20.89 -3.45 -12.13
C ASN A 337 -19.41 -3.88 -12.22
N LEU A 338 -18.56 -3.03 -12.80
CA LEU A 338 -17.12 -3.27 -12.86
C LEU A 338 -16.47 -3.21 -11.47
N THR A 339 -16.89 -2.26 -10.63
CA THR A 339 -16.49 -2.13 -9.22
C THR A 339 -16.86 -3.38 -8.44
N ARG A 340 -18.09 -3.86 -8.56
CA ARG A 340 -18.55 -5.12 -7.93
C ARG A 340 -17.73 -6.33 -8.38
N PHE A 341 -17.43 -6.41 -9.68
CA PHE A 341 -16.60 -7.46 -10.22
C PHE A 341 -15.17 -7.40 -9.65
N SER A 342 -14.59 -6.20 -9.58
CA SER A 342 -13.25 -5.98 -9.04
C SER A 342 -13.17 -6.28 -7.54
N LEU A 343 -14.22 -5.94 -6.79
CA LEU A 343 -14.34 -6.27 -5.38
C LEU A 343 -14.30 -7.79 -5.13
N GLY A 344 -15.04 -8.56 -5.93
CA GLY A 344 -15.07 -10.02 -5.80
C GLY A 344 -13.82 -10.73 -6.35
N ASN A 345 -13.18 -10.19 -7.38
CA ASN A 345 -12.06 -10.86 -8.07
C ASN A 345 -10.89 -9.89 -8.37
N PRO A 346 -10.14 -9.45 -7.35
CA PRO A 346 -9.13 -8.39 -7.51
C PRO A 346 -7.99 -8.77 -8.47
N LYS A 347 -7.56 -10.04 -8.46
CA LYS A 347 -6.50 -10.52 -9.37
C LYS A 347 -6.97 -10.61 -10.82
N LEU A 348 -8.24 -10.95 -11.04
CA LEU A 348 -8.81 -11.06 -12.39
C LEU A 348 -9.09 -9.68 -12.97
N SER A 349 -9.58 -8.72 -12.19
CA SER A 349 -9.80 -7.35 -12.67
C SER A 349 -8.49 -6.71 -13.14
N LEU A 350 -7.42 -6.86 -12.36
CA LEU A 350 -6.07 -6.44 -12.74
C LEU A 350 -5.61 -7.11 -14.05
N SER A 351 -5.78 -8.44 -14.14
CA SER A 351 -5.37 -9.21 -15.33
C SER A 351 -6.13 -8.78 -16.58
N ILE A 352 -7.44 -8.55 -16.46
CA ILE A 352 -8.29 -8.09 -17.57
C ILE A 352 -7.91 -6.66 -17.99
N LYS A 353 -7.68 -5.76 -17.04
CA LYS A 353 -7.22 -4.38 -17.31
C LYS A 353 -5.94 -4.38 -18.16
N TYR A 354 -4.93 -5.14 -17.75
CA TYR A 354 -3.66 -5.20 -18.48
C TYR A 354 -3.75 -5.97 -19.80
N ALA A 355 -4.60 -7.01 -19.87
CA ALA A 355 -4.88 -7.68 -21.14
C ALA A 355 -5.57 -6.74 -22.15
N LEU A 356 -6.50 -5.91 -21.69
CA LEU A 356 -7.17 -4.91 -22.53
C LEU A 356 -6.21 -3.82 -23.00
N PHE A 357 -5.33 -3.32 -22.14
CA PHE A 357 -4.26 -2.41 -22.54
C PHE A 357 -3.37 -3.04 -23.61
N PHE A 358 -2.97 -4.30 -23.44
CA PHE A 358 -2.15 -5.00 -24.42
C PHE A 358 -2.87 -5.23 -25.75
N ILE A 359 -4.09 -5.76 -25.73
CA ILE A 359 -4.87 -6.03 -26.94
C ILE A 359 -5.21 -4.72 -27.65
N GLY A 360 -5.60 -3.69 -26.91
CA GLY A 360 -5.94 -2.38 -27.46
C GLY A 360 -4.73 -1.71 -28.13
N ALA A 361 -3.57 -1.71 -27.47
CA ALA A 361 -2.32 -1.22 -28.06
C ALA A 361 -1.94 -2.04 -29.31
N LEU A 362 -2.06 -3.36 -29.25
CA LEU A 362 -1.76 -4.25 -30.38
C LEU A 362 -2.63 -3.89 -31.59
N LEU A 363 -3.93 -3.71 -31.39
CA LEU A 363 -4.90 -3.35 -32.43
C LEU A 363 -4.63 -1.97 -33.02
N LEU A 364 -4.27 -0.97 -32.19
CA LEU A 364 -3.87 0.35 -32.65
C LEU A 364 -2.66 0.30 -33.58
N PHE A 365 -1.58 -0.38 -33.17
CA PHE A 365 -0.38 -0.51 -34.00
C PHE A 365 -0.63 -1.37 -35.25
N TRP A 366 -1.50 -2.38 -35.15
CA TRP A 366 -1.91 -3.17 -36.32
C TRP A 366 -2.73 -2.34 -37.31
N GLY A 367 -3.70 -1.56 -36.85
CA GLY A 367 -4.51 -0.66 -37.69
C GLY A 367 -3.67 0.44 -38.32
N GLY A 368 -2.85 1.14 -37.53
CA GLY A 368 -1.96 2.20 -38.01
C GLY A 368 -0.95 1.71 -39.05
N SER A 369 -0.42 0.49 -38.88
CA SER A 369 0.51 -0.09 -39.86
C SER A 369 -0.10 -0.38 -41.24
N ARG A 370 -1.41 -0.60 -41.31
CA ARG A 370 -2.13 -0.77 -42.59
C ARG A 370 -2.34 0.55 -43.30
N PHE A 371 -2.38 1.66 -42.55
CA PHE A 371 -2.41 3.02 -43.08
C PHE A 371 -1.04 3.42 -43.66
N THR A 372 0.05 3.11 -42.93
CA THR A 372 1.43 3.43 -43.36
C THR A 372 2.02 2.46 -44.38
N ALA A 373 1.37 1.32 -44.63
CA ALA A 373 1.74 0.39 -45.70
C ALA A 373 1.75 1.02 -47.11
N PHE A 374 1.18 2.22 -47.26
CA PHE A 374 1.25 3.02 -48.48
C PHE A 374 2.66 3.60 -48.75
N TYR A 375 3.43 3.85 -47.70
CA TYR A 375 4.76 4.48 -47.76
C TYR A 375 5.92 3.52 -47.47
N ARG A 376 5.62 2.27 -47.09
CA ARG A 376 6.62 1.29 -46.62
C ARG A 376 6.86 0.23 -47.69
N GLU A 377 8.11 0.06 -48.11
CA GLU A 377 8.48 -1.07 -48.96
C GLU A 377 8.15 -2.41 -48.28
N PRO A 378 7.77 -3.45 -49.05
CA PRO A 378 7.39 -4.75 -48.50
C PRO A 378 8.59 -5.45 -47.85
N GLY A 379 8.86 -5.12 -46.59
CA GLY A 379 9.77 -5.88 -45.73
C GLY A 379 9.16 -7.21 -45.27
N SER A 380 9.95 -8.04 -44.59
CA SER A 380 9.47 -9.33 -44.11
C SER A 380 8.25 -9.18 -43.17
N ALA A 381 7.17 -9.92 -43.45
CA ALA A 381 5.93 -9.87 -42.65
C ALA A 381 6.19 -10.22 -41.16
N LEU A 382 7.19 -11.06 -40.91
CA LEU A 382 7.65 -11.44 -39.57
C LEU A 382 8.22 -10.24 -38.79
N LEU A 383 9.13 -9.45 -39.40
CA LEU A 383 9.68 -8.23 -38.77
C LEU A 383 8.57 -7.25 -38.41
N GLY A 384 7.63 -7.04 -39.34
CA GLY A 384 6.50 -6.16 -39.11
C GLY A 384 5.59 -6.64 -37.97
N ALA A 385 5.36 -7.94 -37.83
CA ALA A 385 4.57 -8.49 -36.74
C ALA A 385 5.29 -8.38 -35.38
N THR A 386 6.58 -8.75 -35.33
CA THR A 386 7.39 -8.67 -34.11
C THR A 386 7.50 -7.25 -33.59
N GLN A 387 7.77 -6.26 -34.46
CA GLN A 387 7.82 -4.84 -34.08
C GLN A 387 6.54 -4.38 -33.36
N LYS A 388 5.37 -4.80 -33.86
CA LYS A 388 4.07 -4.38 -33.29
C LYS A 388 3.81 -4.98 -31.92
N VAL A 389 4.14 -6.26 -31.72
CA VAL A 389 3.99 -6.93 -30.41
C VAL A 389 4.85 -6.23 -29.36
N PHE A 390 6.09 -5.89 -29.69
CA PHE A 390 7.00 -5.23 -28.77
C PHE A 390 6.60 -3.78 -28.48
N ILE A 391 6.23 -3.00 -29.49
CA ILE A 391 5.75 -1.62 -29.27
C ILE A 391 4.48 -1.65 -28.43
N SER A 392 3.57 -2.60 -28.69
CA SER A 392 2.39 -2.84 -27.85
C SER A 392 2.76 -3.15 -26.41
N MET A 393 3.75 -4.02 -26.19
CA MET A 393 4.25 -4.34 -24.84
C MET A 393 4.81 -3.11 -24.13
N ALA A 394 5.59 -2.29 -24.83
CA ALA A 394 6.14 -1.04 -24.29
C ALA A 394 5.03 -0.03 -23.95
N SER A 395 4.00 0.06 -24.81
CA SER A 395 2.83 0.93 -24.56
C SER A 395 2.02 0.49 -23.34
N VAL A 396 1.93 -0.81 -23.04
CA VAL A 396 1.28 -1.28 -21.80
C VAL A 396 1.99 -0.73 -20.57
N ILE A 397 3.32 -0.72 -20.54
CA ILE A 397 4.09 -0.18 -19.41
C ILE A 397 3.78 1.31 -19.22
N VAL A 398 3.75 2.07 -20.32
CA VAL A 398 3.37 3.49 -20.29
C VAL A 398 1.95 3.66 -19.76
N LEU A 399 0.98 2.89 -20.26
CA LEU A 399 -0.41 2.95 -19.78
C LEU A 399 -0.56 2.57 -18.30
N ILE A 400 0.25 1.64 -17.79
CA ILE A 400 0.28 1.30 -16.35
C ILE A 400 0.75 2.50 -15.55
N ILE A 401 1.84 3.16 -15.95
CA ILE A 401 2.35 4.35 -15.24
C ILE A 401 1.32 5.48 -15.25
N LEU A 402 0.71 5.78 -16.40
CA LEU A 402 -0.28 6.85 -16.48
C LEU A 402 -1.58 6.51 -15.73
N SER A 403 -1.91 5.23 -15.58
CA SER A 403 -3.11 4.80 -14.87
C SER A 403 -2.96 4.78 -13.35
N GLU A 404 -1.75 4.84 -12.81
CA GLU A 404 -1.48 4.68 -11.38
C GLU A 404 -0.67 5.88 -10.87
N PRO A 405 -1.33 6.94 -10.38
CA PRO A 405 -0.66 8.19 -9.99
C PRO A 405 0.42 7.94 -8.91
N HIS A 406 0.15 7.02 -7.97
CA HIS A 406 1.06 6.63 -6.89
C HIS A 406 2.33 5.90 -7.36
N LEU A 407 2.38 5.38 -8.61
CA LEU A 407 3.64 4.88 -9.19
C LEU A 407 4.53 6.00 -9.71
N ALA A 408 3.95 7.13 -10.11
CA ALA A 408 4.66 8.24 -10.72
C ALA A 408 5.05 9.31 -9.68
N SER A 409 4.22 9.51 -8.65
CA SER A 409 4.35 10.65 -7.74
C SER A 409 5.39 10.50 -6.64
N GLY A 410 5.96 9.32 -6.39
CA GLY A 410 7.06 9.15 -5.42
C GLY A 410 6.76 9.60 -3.98
N THR A 411 5.52 9.99 -3.68
CA THR A 411 5.12 10.62 -2.42
C THR A 411 5.36 9.66 -1.26
N SER A 412 6.53 9.76 -0.67
CA SER A 412 6.88 9.13 0.59
C SER A 412 6.13 9.88 1.67
N THR A 413 4.91 9.43 1.96
CA THR A 413 4.22 9.84 3.17
C THR A 413 5.09 9.44 4.36
N GLU A 414 5.53 10.40 5.16
CA GLU A 414 6.26 10.12 6.40
C GLU A 414 5.28 9.46 7.39
N GLY A 415 5.26 8.13 7.39
CA GLY A 415 4.47 7.34 8.32
C GLY A 415 4.93 7.53 9.77
N TYR A 416 4.08 7.18 10.72
CA TYR A 416 4.43 7.33 12.13
C TYR A 416 5.61 6.44 12.52
N SER A 417 6.69 7.05 12.98
CA SER A 417 7.82 6.34 13.54
C SER A 417 7.50 5.88 14.96
N PHE A 418 6.97 4.66 15.06
CA PHE A 418 6.72 4.01 16.36
C PHE A 418 8.00 3.54 17.07
N LYS A 419 9.18 3.87 16.56
CA LYS A 419 10.47 3.57 17.21
C LYS A 419 10.81 4.65 18.23
N LEU A 420 11.13 4.21 19.45
CA LEU A 420 11.80 5.04 20.43
C LEU A 420 13.14 5.50 19.84
N VAL A 421 13.26 6.78 19.51
CA VAL A 421 14.53 7.39 19.09
C VAL A 421 15.50 7.26 20.25
N MET A 422 16.43 6.32 20.18
CA MET A 422 17.63 6.34 21.02
C MET A 422 18.62 7.25 20.32
N PRO A 423 18.89 8.47 20.82
CA PRO A 423 19.95 9.29 20.27
C PRO A 423 21.28 8.59 20.57
N VAL A 424 21.88 7.95 19.57
CA VAL A 424 23.29 7.57 19.65
C VAL A 424 24.09 8.85 19.42
N LEU A 425 24.59 9.42 20.51
CA LEU A 425 25.54 10.52 20.45
C LEU A 425 26.88 9.97 19.92
N ALA A 426 27.09 10.06 18.61
CA ALA A 426 28.42 9.92 18.03
C ALA A 426 29.05 11.32 17.93
N GLN A 427 30.17 11.55 18.62
CA GLN A 427 30.98 12.74 18.42
C GLN A 427 31.92 12.51 17.24
N VAL A 428 31.69 13.22 16.15
CA VAL A 428 32.70 13.43 15.11
C VAL A 428 32.96 14.93 15.07
N GLU A 429 34.20 15.34 15.35
CA GLU A 429 34.65 16.74 15.31
C GLU A 429 33.87 17.74 16.18
N GLY A 430 33.38 17.31 17.34
CA GLY A 430 32.83 18.21 18.35
C GLY A 430 31.40 18.71 18.10
N GLU A 431 30.74 18.22 17.05
CA GLU A 431 29.31 18.45 16.81
C GLU A 431 28.55 17.12 16.83
N THR A 432 27.41 17.10 17.52
CA THR A 432 26.56 15.90 17.63
C THR A 432 25.70 15.78 16.37
N ILE A 433 26.05 14.86 15.47
CA ILE A 433 25.29 14.59 14.25
C ILE A 433 24.48 13.30 14.43
N ILE A 434 23.18 13.37 14.15
CA ILE A 434 22.28 12.23 14.06
C ILE A 434 22.53 11.56 12.70
N LEU A 435 23.05 10.33 12.70
CA LEU A 435 23.23 9.53 11.49
C LEU A 435 22.11 8.51 11.37
N GLU A 436 21.22 8.74 10.41
CA GLU A 436 20.20 7.79 9.99
C GLU A 436 20.81 6.87 8.93
N THR A 437 20.71 5.55 9.12
CA THR A 437 21.12 4.60 8.09
C THR A 437 20.01 3.58 7.92
N GLU A 438 19.21 3.74 6.87
CA GLU A 438 18.32 2.69 6.39
C GLU A 438 19.14 1.63 5.63
N PRO A 439 18.83 0.33 5.79
CA PRO A 439 19.31 -0.69 4.87
C PRO A 439 18.52 -0.55 3.55
N THR A 440 19.06 0.20 2.59
CA THR A 440 18.51 0.31 1.24
C THR A 440 18.86 -0.93 0.42
N THR A 441 18.12 -2.02 0.63
CA THR A 441 18.07 -3.15 -0.32
C THR A 441 16.65 -3.57 -0.63
N SER A 442 15.80 -2.60 -0.94
CA SER A 442 14.75 -2.81 -1.92
C SER A 442 14.85 -1.67 -2.93
N MET A 443 15.14 -1.98 -4.19
CA MET A 443 15.02 -0.98 -5.24
C MET A 443 13.56 -0.57 -5.29
N ASP A 444 13.30 0.74 -5.23
CA ASP A 444 11.97 1.28 -5.40
C ASP A 444 11.32 0.71 -6.69
N PRO A 445 10.12 0.10 -6.61
CA PRO A 445 9.44 -0.50 -7.75
C PRO A 445 9.30 0.43 -8.96
N ALA A 446 9.18 1.75 -8.76
CA ALA A 446 9.09 2.70 -9.89
C ALA A 446 10.42 2.74 -10.67
N THR A 447 11.55 2.66 -9.97
CA THR A 447 12.88 2.56 -10.56
C THR A 447 13.04 1.25 -11.35
N LEU A 448 12.59 0.12 -10.79
CA LEU A 448 12.66 -1.18 -11.47
C LEU A 448 11.81 -1.19 -12.74
N LEU A 449 10.62 -0.60 -12.69
CA LEU A 449 9.70 -0.50 -13.82
C LEU A 449 10.29 0.37 -14.94
N SER A 450 10.87 1.52 -14.60
CA SER A 450 11.52 2.40 -15.58
C SER A 450 12.77 1.77 -16.22
N VAL A 451 13.61 1.09 -15.43
CA VAL A 451 14.76 0.32 -15.93
C VAL A 451 14.28 -0.79 -16.88
N SER A 452 13.22 -1.50 -16.52
CA SER A 452 12.63 -2.57 -17.35
C SER A 452 12.08 -2.02 -18.67
N PHE A 453 11.44 -0.85 -18.65
CA PHE A 453 10.95 -0.17 -19.85
C PHE A 453 12.09 0.11 -20.85
N PHE A 454 13.17 0.74 -20.38
CA PHE A 454 14.33 1.04 -21.25
C PHE A 454 15.01 -0.23 -21.75
N PHE A 455 15.11 -1.25 -20.92
CA PHE A 455 15.67 -2.54 -21.33
C PHE A 455 14.85 -3.19 -22.47
N ILE A 456 13.52 -3.25 -22.33
CA ILE A 456 12.63 -3.80 -23.36
C ILE A 456 12.74 -3.02 -24.67
N LEU A 457 12.82 -1.69 -24.58
CA LEU A 457 13.00 -0.84 -25.75
C LEU A 457 14.33 -1.15 -26.46
N GLN A 458 15.43 -1.35 -25.71
CA GLN A 458 16.73 -1.69 -26.29
C GLN A 458 16.76 -3.10 -26.90
N VAL A 459 16.07 -4.07 -26.27
CA VAL A 459 15.87 -5.40 -26.85
C VAL A 459 15.09 -5.30 -28.17
N LEU A 460 14.08 -4.44 -28.27
CA LEU A 460 13.35 -4.20 -29.50
C LEU A 460 14.27 -3.66 -30.59
N VAL A 461 15.04 -2.61 -30.30
CA VAL A 461 16.01 -2.04 -31.25
C VAL A 461 16.98 -3.11 -31.74
N PHE A 462 17.53 -3.91 -30.82
CA PHE A 462 18.41 -5.02 -31.14
C PHE A 462 17.76 -6.03 -32.11
N LEU A 463 16.51 -6.44 -31.84
CA LEU A 463 15.78 -7.38 -32.69
C LEU A 463 15.50 -6.81 -34.09
N ILE A 464 15.20 -5.51 -34.20
CA ILE A 464 15.01 -4.84 -35.49
C ILE A 464 16.30 -4.90 -36.31
N CYS A 465 17.44 -4.57 -35.69
CA CYS A 465 18.74 -4.65 -36.33
C CYS A 465 19.05 -6.08 -36.80
N LEU A 466 18.83 -7.08 -35.94
CA LEU A 466 19.08 -8.50 -36.28
C LEU A 466 18.23 -8.98 -37.46
N LEU A 467 16.93 -8.67 -37.43
CA LEU A 467 16.01 -9.07 -38.48
C LEU A 467 16.29 -8.35 -39.80
N LYS A 468 16.73 -7.08 -39.77
CA LYS A 468 17.14 -6.34 -40.97
C LYS A 468 18.41 -6.91 -41.58
N VAL A 469 19.40 -7.30 -40.76
CA VAL A 469 20.60 -8.02 -41.23
C VAL A 469 20.21 -9.33 -41.90
N ARG A 470 19.33 -10.14 -41.28
CA ARG A 470 18.82 -11.39 -41.87
C ARG A 470 18.01 -11.17 -43.15
N GLN A 471 17.33 -10.03 -43.29
CA GLN A 471 16.62 -9.69 -44.52
C GLN A 471 17.61 -9.46 -45.66
N ILE A 472 18.62 -8.60 -45.45
CA ILE A 472 19.67 -8.31 -46.45
C ILE A 472 20.44 -9.58 -46.82
N GLU A 473 20.69 -10.46 -45.85
CA GLU A 473 21.36 -11.73 -46.07
C GLU A 473 20.59 -12.65 -47.03
N LYS A 474 19.27 -12.72 -46.88
CA LYS A 474 18.37 -13.60 -47.64
C LYS A 474 17.97 -13.09 -49.02
N GLU A 475 18.18 -11.81 -49.32
CA GLU A 475 17.88 -11.26 -50.64
C GLU A 475 18.89 -11.80 -51.68
N ASP A 476 18.41 -12.27 -52.84
CA ASP A 476 19.27 -12.73 -53.95
C ASP A 476 19.86 -11.53 -54.71
N LEU A 477 20.76 -10.82 -54.05
CA LEU A 477 21.45 -9.63 -54.58
C LEU A 477 22.96 -9.87 -54.65
N ASP A 478 23.59 -9.16 -55.59
CA ASP A 478 25.05 -9.16 -55.73
C ASP A 478 25.75 -8.67 -54.45
N THR A 479 26.92 -9.23 -54.16
CA THR A 479 27.65 -9.04 -52.89
C THR A 479 27.99 -7.58 -52.65
N LEU A 480 28.32 -6.83 -53.70
CA LEU A 480 28.59 -5.38 -53.63
C LEU A 480 27.34 -4.56 -53.33
N ILE A 481 26.17 -5.00 -53.80
CA ILE A 481 24.89 -4.34 -53.52
C ILE A 481 24.50 -4.58 -52.06
N LYS A 482 24.68 -5.81 -51.55
CA LYS A 482 24.47 -6.12 -50.13
C LYS A 482 25.36 -5.28 -49.22
N LEU A 483 26.62 -5.07 -49.59
CA LEU A 483 27.55 -4.22 -48.84
C LEU A 483 27.05 -2.76 -48.78
N LYS A 484 26.62 -2.19 -49.92
CA LYS A 484 26.06 -0.84 -49.96
C LYS A 484 24.75 -0.70 -49.17
N LEU A 485 23.88 -1.70 -49.21
CA LEU A 485 22.65 -1.71 -48.40
C LEU A 485 22.98 -1.72 -46.89
N MET A 486 24.02 -2.44 -46.49
CA MET A 486 24.49 -2.43 -45.10
C MET A 486 25.12 -1.11 -44.66
N GLU A 487 25.73 -0.36 -45.56
CA GLU A 487 26.23 0.99 -45.28
C GLU A 487 25.08 1.99 -45.17
N ASN A 488 24.06 1.87 -46.02
CA ASN A 488 22.88 2.73 -45.98
C ASN A 488 22.09 2.58 -44.66
N GLU A 489 22.09 1.39 -44.07
CA GLU A 489 21.40 1.11 -42.80
C GLU A 489 22.28 1.39 -41.56
N GLU A 490 23.44 2.06 -41.71
CA GLU A 490 24.35 2.34 -40.58
C GLU A 490 23.67 3.17 -39.47
N ASN A 491 22.88 4.18 -39.84
CA ASN A 491 22.09 4.97 -38.90
C ASN A 491 21.04 4.14 -38.15
N LEU A 492 20.51 3.09 -38.79
CA LEU A 492 19.60 2.14 -38.12
C LEU A 492 20.36 1.30 -37.09
N PHE A 493 21.60 0.90 -37.38
CA PHE A 493 22.41 0.15 -36.42
C PHE A 493 22.88 1.00 -35.23
N ASP A 494 22.89 2.33 -35.36
CA ASP A 494 23.13 3.29 -34.26
C ASP A 494 21.87 3.67 -33.47
N SER A 495 20.69 3.17 -33.88
CA SER A 495 19.42 3.54 -33.24
C SER A 495 19.35 3.24 -31.74
N GLY A 496 20.07 2.23 -31.25
CA GLY A 496 20.12 1.93 -29.80
C GLY A 496 20.70 3.09 -28.99
N LEU A 497 21.71 3.77 -29.54
CA LEU A 497 22.31 4.95 -28.92
C LEU A 497 21.35 6.14 -28.97
N TYR A 498 20.70 6.38 -30.12
CA TYR A 498 19.75 7.49 -30.25
C TYR A 498 18.56 7.33 -29.31
N VAL A 499 18.04 6.12 -29.13
CA VAL A 499 16.95 5.89 -28.18
C VAL A 499 17.43 6.03 -26.73
N GLY A 500 18.66 5.58 -26.41
CA GLY A 500 19.25 5.78 -25.08
C GLY A 500 19.30 7.26 -24.68
N ILE A 501 19.85 8.10 -25.57
CA ILE A 501 19.97 9.55 -25.39
C ILE A 501 18.59 10.23 -25.33
N ALA A 502 17.68 9.87 -26.23
CA ALA A 502 16.32 10.42 -26.22
C ALA A 502 15.60 10.08 -24.90
N GLY A 503 15.76 8.85 -24.40
CA GLY A 503 15.19 8.41 -23.13
C GLY A 503 15.67 9.24 -21.94
N THR A 504 16.97 9.58 -21.90
CA THR A 504 17.51 10.44 -20.85
C THR A 504 17.00 11.87 -20.95
N CYS A 505 16.95 12.45 -22.16
CA CYS A 505 16.42 13.79 -22.36
C CYS A 505 14.94 13.90 -21.94
N ILE A 506 14.11 12.92 -22.33
CA ILE A 506 12.68 12.91 -21.96
C ILE A 506 12.52 12.77 -20.44
N SER A 507 13.30 11.89 -19.80
CA SER A 507 13.27 11.73 -18.34
C SER A 507 13.64 13.01 -17.60
N LEU A 508 14.65 13.75 -18.07
CA LEU A 508 15.05 15.04 -17.49
C LEU A 508 13.96 16.11 -17.68
N VAL A 509 13.29 16.14 -18.83
CA VAL A 509 12.18 17.09 -19.07
C VAL A 509 11.00 16.78 -18.16
N LEU A 510 10.59 15.52 -18.03
CA LEU A 510 9.50 15.12 -17.15
C LEU A 510 9.80 15.42 -15.67
N GLN A 511 11.06 15.29 -15.27
CA GLN A 511 11.53 15.70 -13.94
C GLN A 511 11.36 17.21 -13.72
N VAL A 512 11.80 18.05 -14.66
CA VAL A 512 11.68 19.51 -14.55
C VAL A 512 10.22 19.97 -14.48
N VAL A 513 9.30 19.25 -15.13
CA VAL A 513 7.85 19.53 -15.09
C VAL A 513 7.19 19.01 -13.80
N GLY A 514 7.91 18.27 -12.95
CA GLY A 514 7.40 17.77 -11.67
C GLY A 514 6.47 16.56 -11.78
N LEU A 515 6.53 15.83 -12.90
CA LEU A 515 5.68 14.65 -13.13
C LEU A 515 6.28 13.35 -12.60
N ILE A 516 7.60 13.31 -12.35
CA ILE A 516 8.34 12.12 -11.88
C ILE A 516 9.46 12.56 -10.94
N GLU A 517 9.59 11.89 -9.79
CA GLU A 517 10.78 11.99 -8.95
C GLU A 517 11.92 11.16 -9.56
N ALA A 518 13.00 11.82 -9.98
CA ALA A 518 14.03 11.16 -10.77
C ALA A 518 14.92 10.25 -9.91
N ASN A 519 14.84 8.93 -10.12
CA ASN A 519 15.94 8.06 -9.77
C ASN A 519 17.03 8.16 -10.85
N LEU A 520 18.16 8.79 -10.52
CA LEU A 520 19.35 8.90 -11.36
C LEU A 520 19.75 7.56 -11.99
N LEU A 521 19.52 6.44 -11.28
CA LEU A 521 19.78 5.09 -11.78
C LEU A 521 19.05 4.77 -13.09
N SER A 522 17.79 5.20 -13.26
CA SER A 522 17.03 4.92 -14.47
C SER A 522 17.61 5.65 -15.70
N ALA A 523 18.04 6.90 -15.51
CA ALA A 523 18.65 7.70 -16.56
C ALA A 523 19.99 7.09 -17.02
N TYR A 524 20.86 6.74 -16.08
CA TYR A 524 22.13 6.09 -16.41
C TYR A 524 21.94 4.71 -17.04
N SER A 525 20.93 3.96 -16.60
CA SER A 525 20.59 2.65 -17.15
C SER A 525 20.18 2.72 -18.62
N SER A 526 19.38 3.71 -19.04
CA SER A 526 18.97 3.90 -20.44
C SER A 526 20.17 4.07 -21.39
N ASN A 527 21.13 4.93 -21.01
CA ASN A 527 22.32 5.18 -21.82
C ASN A 527 23.24 3.95 -21.88
N LEU A 528 23.43 3.28 -20.75
CA LEU A 528 24.23 2.06 -20.68
C LEU A 528 23.68 0.97 -21.61
N PHE A 529 22.36 0.72 -21.57
CA PHE A 529 21.74 -0.26 -22.45
C PHE A 529 21.82 0.14 -23.92
N GLY A 530 21.69 1.42 -24.25
CA GLY A 530 21.87 1.93 -25.62
C GLY A 530 23.28 1.67 -26.18
N ILE A 531 24.30 2.00 -25.39
CA ILE A 531 25.71 1.74 -25.76
C ILE A 531 25.94 0.24 -25.91
N LEU A 532 25.45 -0.58 -24.97
CA LEU A 532 25.60 -2.03 -25.02
C LEU A 532 24.92 -2.63 -26.25
N CYS A 533 23.70 -2.18 -26.59
CA CYS A 533 22.97 -2.61 -27.76
C CYS A 533 23.76 -2.35 -29.05
N VAL A 534 24.23 -1.11 -29.27
CA VAL A 534 25.02 -0.76 -30.45
C VAL A 534 26.33 -1.53 -30.50
N ALA A 535 27.02 -1.70 -29.37
CA ALA A 535 28.25 -2.48 -29.29
C ALA A 535 28.01 -3.94 -29.74
N ILE A 536 26.95 -4.58 -29.26
CA ILE A 536 26.62 -5.95 -29.68
C ILE A 536 26.26 -5.97 -31.18
N VAL A 537 25.40 -5.07 -31.67
CA VAL A 537 25.01 -5.03 -33.09
C VAL A 537 26.21 -4.79 -34.00
N LYS A 538 26.99 -3.73 -33.77
CA LYS A 538 28.10 -3.38 -34.66
C LYS A 538 29.27 -4.36 -34.56
N ILE A 539 29.67 -4.76 -33.35
CA ILE A 539 30.88 -5.59 -33.17
C ILE A 539 30.60 -7.07 -33.46
N ARG A 540 29.50 -7.63 -32.92
CA ARG A 540 29.22 -9.08 -33.02
C ARG A 540 28.43 -9.46 -34.26
N LEU A 541 27.57 -8.60 -34.79
CA LEU A 541 26.68 -8.94 -35.91
C LEU A 541 27.15 -8.31 -37.24
N VAL A 542 27.25 -6.97 -37.30
CA VAL A 542 27.49 -6.25 -38.56
C VAL A 542 28.94 -6.40 -39.04
N ARG A 543 29.94 -6.24 -38.17
CA ARG A 543 31.35 -6.32 -38.55
C ARG A 543 31.77 -7.66 -39.17
N PRO A 544 31.48 -8.84 -38.58
CA PRO A 544 31.87 -10.10 -39.20
C PRO A 544 31.14 -10.33 -40.52
N TYR A 545 29.89 -9.88 -40.63
CA TYR A 545 29.11 -10.02 -41.85
C TYR A 545 29.61 -9.10 -42.99
N LYS A 546 29.94 -7.83 -42.72
CA LYS A 546 30.62 -6.94 -43.68
C LYS A 546 31.97 -7.50 -44.13
N ASN A 547 32.77 -8.04 -43.20
CA ASN A 547 34.05 -8.66 -43.55
C ASN A 547 33.88 -9.84 -44.51
N ARG A 548 32.87 -10.68 -44.28
CA ARG A 548 32.54 -11.79 -45.17
C ARG A 548 32.17 -11.30 -46.58
N LEU A 549 31.28 -10.31 -46.68
CA LEU A 549 30.89 -9.74 -47.97
C LEU A 549 32.06 -9.09 -48.71
N ILE A 550 32.98 -8.45 -47.99
CA ILE A 550 34.19 -7.85 -48.60
C ILE A 550 35.08 -8.94 -49.21
N LEU A 551 35.33 -10.04 -48.49
CA LEU A 551 36.14 -11.16 -49.00
C LEU A 551 35.47 -11.83 -50.21
N GLU A 552 34.17 -12.12 -50.12
CA GLU A 552 33.39 -12.71 -51.23
C GLU A 552 33.36 -11.78 -52.46
N SER A 553 33.29 -10.46 -52.26
CA SER A 553 33.33 -9.48 -53.36
C SER A 553 34.71 -9.38 -54.01
N GLN A 554 35.80 -9.51 -53.25
CA GLN A 554 37.17 -9.52 -53.78
C GLN A 554 37.42 -10.78 -54.61
N GLU A 555 36.92 -11.93 -54.17
CA GLU A 555 36.98 -13.19 -54.93
C GLU A 555 36.18 -13.10 -56.24
N GLN A 556 34.98 -12.51 -56.21
CA GLN A 556 34.16 -12.28 -57.41
C GLN A 556 34.83 -11.31 -58.40
N LEU A 557 35.41 -10.21 -57.90
CA LEU A 557 36.15 -9.24 -58.73
C LEU A 557 37.43 -9.85 -59.33
N ALA A 558 38.16 -10.68 -58.57
CA ALA A 558 39.32 -11.40 -59.07
C ALA A 558 38.94 -12.43 -60.15
N ALA A 559 37.81 -13.13 -59.99
CA ALA A 559 37.29 -14.07 -60.98
C ALA A 559 36.83 -13.39 -62.28
N LEU A 560 36.30 -12.16 -62.19
CA LEU A 560 35.93 -11.35 -63.36
C LEU A 560 37.15 -10.76 -64.09
N SER A 561 38.14 -10.25 -63.33
CA SER A 561 39.41 -9.75 -63.85
C SER A 561 40.23 -10.84 -64.57
N GLY A 562 40.21 -12.07 -64.06
CA GLY A 562 40.87 -13.22 -64.70
C GLY A 562 40.26 -13.68 -66.03
N ARG A 563 39.07 -13.20 -66.41
CA ARG A 563 38.37 -13.57 -67.65
C ARG A 563 38.67 -12.65 -68.84
N GLU A 564 39.28 -11.48 -68.62
CA GLU A 564 39.57 -10.52 -69.72
C GLU A 564 40.89 -10.77 -70.47
N ILE A 565 41.68 -11.78 -70.12
CA ILE A 565 42.99 -12.06 -70.76
C ILE A 565 42.91 -13.11 -71.89
N VAL A 566 41.72 -13.65 -72.20
CA VAL A 566 41.57 -14.54 -73.37
C VAL A 566 40.49 -14.00 -74.31
N LYS A 567 40.92 -13.13 -75.23
CA LYS A 567 40.28 -12.93 -76.53
C LYS A 567 41.31 -13.16 -77.62
#